data_AF-A0A382HHK1-F1
#
_entry.id   AF-A0A382HHK1-F1
#
_cell.length_a   1.000
_cell.length_b   1.000
_cell.length_c   1.000
_cell.angle_alpha   90.00
_cell.angle_beta   90.00
_cell.angle_gamma   90.00
#
_symmetry.space_group_name_H-M   'P 1'
#
loop_
_entity.id
_entity.type
_entity.pdbx_description
1 polymer ?
#
loop_
_entity_poly.entity_id
_entity_poly.type
_entity_poly.pdbx_seq_one_letter_code
_entity_poly.pdbx_strand_id
1 'polypeptide(L)'
;MIKKFLPGKKGSDDISYELIENLSTAFSEGKLQALEEMIAIYNDTNQPYDVRMAAGRALAETQHPTALNALSETVGEAAALDVSFMIGSIELLAQFRDDPRAADAMVNAMNKVEEKTNSLQLALVKNLNKVRTKDQVLALLDLYEVSRSNFNRTEKLLTETLGALGTDEVVPILTKISRDPFVKLGIRNRALEILGKKDPSQVAGAFAELLGDPET
;
A
#
# COMPACT_ATOMS: atom_id res chain seq x y z
N MET A 1 3.75 35.13 -31.78
CA MET A 1 4.69 34.84 -30.67
C MET A 1 3.95 35.04 -29.36
N ILE A 2 3.51 33.95 -28.75
CA ILE A 2 2.79 33.97 -27.46
C ILE A 2 3.86 33.97 -26.37
N LYS A 3 3.89 35.02 -25.54
CA LYS A 3 4.80 35.14 -24.41
C LYS A 3 4.41 34.10 -23.35
N LYS A 4 5.28 33.10 -23.13
CA LYS A 4 5.28 32.28 -21.91
C LYS A 4 5.52 33.21 -20.72
N PHE A 5 4.51 33.37 -19.88
CA PHE A 5 4.69 33.93 -18.54
C PHE A 5 5.10 32.77 -17.64
N LEU A 6 6.41 32.55 -17.52
CA LEU A 6 6.95 31.79 -16.39
C LEU A 6 7.13 32.82 -15.26
N PRO A 7 6.39 32.73 -14.14
CA PRO A 7 6.79 33.46 -12.95
C PRO A 7 8.13 32.89 -12.51
N GLY A 8 9.14 33.76 -12.47
CA GLY A 8 10.49 33.40 -12.08
C GLY A 8 10.52 32.82 -10.66
N LYS A 9 11.55 31.99 -10.43
CA LYS A 9 12.01 31.53 -9.11
C LYS A 9 11.92 32.69 -8.10
N LYS A 10 10.86 32.69 -7.28
CA LYS A 10 10.89 33.31 -5.97
C LYS A 10 11.33 32.25 -4.97
N GLY A 11 12.03 32.70 -3.93
CA GLY A 11 12.48 31.85 -2.84
C GLY A 11 11.29 31.12 -2.20
N SER A 12 11.60 30.20 -1.30
CA SER A 12 10.64 29.49 -0.46
C SER A 12 9.74 30.47 0.32
N ASP A 13 8.72 31.00 -0.34
CA ASP A 13 7.53 31.52 0.31
C ASP A 13 6.83 30.25 0.82
N ASP A 14 6.68 30.12 2.14
CA ASP A 14 5.93 29.03 2.76
C ASP A 14 4.60 28.89 2.02
N ILE A 15 4.42 27.79 1.29
CA ILE A 15 3.16 27.51 0.63
C ILE A 15 2.13 27.30 1.74
N SER A 16 1.22 28.27 1.89
CA SER A 16 0.24 28.28 2.96
C SER A 16 -0.96 27.40 2.62
N TYR A 17 -1.65 26.90 3.65
CA TYR A 17 -2.95 26.23 3.50
C TYR A 17 -3.97 27.08 2.72
N GLU A 18 -3.89 28.42 2.87
CA GLU A 18 -4.71 29.38 2.14
C GLU A 18 -4.49 29.30 0.61
N LEU A 19 -3.25 29.06 0.15
CA LEU A 19 -3.00 28.86 -1.28
C LEU A 19 -3.72 27.61 -1.78
N ILE A 20 -3.67 26.52 -1.03
CA ILE A 20 -4.31 25.25 -1.42
C ILE A 20 -5.84 25.42 -1.47
N GLU A 21 -6.45 26.11 -0.50
CA GLU A 21 -7.89 26.41 -0.51
C GLU A 21 -8.30 27.29 -1.70
N ASN A 22 -7.49 28.29 -2.04
CA ASN A 22 -7.70 29.13 -3.21
C ASN A 22 -7.60 28.32 -4.52
N LEU A 23 -6.67 27.37 -4.61
CA LEU A 23 -6.55 26.46 -5.75
C LEU A 23 -7.74 25.51 -5.87
N SER A 24 -8.22 24.94 -4.75
CA SER A 24 -9.44 24.13 -4.74
C SER A 24 -10.65 24.91 -5.24
N THR A 25 -10.81 26.15 -4.76
CA THR A 25 -11.88 27.05 -5.20
C THR A 25 -11.76 27.35 -6.69
N ALA A 26 -10.57 27.73 -7.15
CA ALA A 26 -10.30 28.00 -8.56
C ALA A 26 -10.61 26.79 -9.46
N PHE A 27 -10.24 25.58 -9.03
CA PHE A 27 -10.57 24.35 -9.76
C PHE A 27 -12.08 24.12 -9.83
N SER A 28 -12.81 24.32 -8.73
CA SER A 28 -14.28 24.19 -8.70
C SER A 28 -14.99 25.18 -9.63
N GLU A 29 -14.37 26.33 -9.89
CA GLU A 29 -14.82 27.33 -10.88
C GLU A 29 -14.44 26.96 -12.33
N GLY A 30 -13.82 25.80 -12.56
CA GLY A 30 -13.44 25.29 -13.88
C GLY A 30 -12.02 25.65 -14.33
N LYS A 31 -11.17 26.22 -13.46
CA LYS A 31 -9.78 26.55 -13.81
C LYS A 31 -8.88 25.32 -13.68
N LEU A 32 -8.74 24.56 -14.77
CA LEU A 32 -7.95 23.31 -14.81
C LEU A 32 -6.48 23.48 -14.37
N GLN A 33 -5.88 24.66 -14.59
CA GLN A 33 -4.51 24.95 -14.16
C GLN A 33 -4.34 24.83 -12.64
N ALA A 34 -5.38 25.09 -11.85
CA ALA A 34 -5.32 24.94 -10.41
C ALA A 34 -5.06 23.47 -9.98
N LEU A 35 -5.51 22.51 -10.78
CA LEU A 35 -5.21 21.09 -10.56
C LEU A 35 -3.72 20.80 -10.75
N GLU A 36 -3.12 21.35 -11.81
CA GLU A 36 -1.69 21.19 -12.09
C GLU A 36 -0.82 21.82 -11.00
N GLU A 37 -1.24 22.97 -10.47
CA GLU A 37 -0.56 23.65 -9.36
C GLU A 37 -0.65 22.85 -8.06
N MET A 38 -1.80 22.25 -7.73
CA MET A 38 -1.93 21.34 -6.58
C MET A 38 -1.05 20.09 -6.74
N ILE A 39 -0.94 19.53 -7.95
CA ILE A 39 -0.02 18.41 -8.25
C ILE A 39 1.44 18.81 -8.03
N ALA A 40 1.82 20.02 -8.47
CA ALA A 40 3.17 20.52 -8.28
C ALA A 40 3.53 20.66 -6.79
N ILE A 41 2.61 21.18 -5.97
CA ILE A 41 2.80 21.31 -4.51
C ILE A 41 2.95 19.92 -3.86
N TYR A 42 2.08 18.98 -4.22
CA TYR A 42 2.09 17.62 -3.68
C TYR A 42 3.41 16.88 -3.98
N ASN A 43 3.97 17.07 -5.18
CA ASN A 43 5.21 16.43 -5.63
C ASN A 43 6.50 17.16 -5.22
N ASP A 44 6.43 18.37 -4.66
CA ASP A 44 7.62 19.13 -4.26
C ASP A 44 8.21 18.59 -2.95
N THR A 45 9.32 17.84 -3.05
CA THR A 45 10.03 17.27 -1.90
C THR A 45 10.67 18.31 -0.98
N ASN A 46 10.71 19.58 -1.37
CA ASN A 46 11.18 20.66 -0.50
C ASN A 46 10.07 21.24 0.39
N GLN A 47 8.80 20.88 0.15
CA GLN A 47 7.68 21.32 0.97
C GLN A 47 7.53 20.47 2.23
N PRO A 48 7.04 21.06 3.34
CA PRO A 48 6.69 20.30 4.53
C PRO A 48 5.66 19.20 4.25
N TYR A 49 5.75 18.09 4.98
CA TYR A 49 4.82 16.97 4.88
C TYR A 49 3.36 17.42 4.91
N ASP A 50 2.98 18.27 5.87
CA ASP A 50 1.59 18.69 6.05
C ASP A 50 1.06 19.52 4.86
N VAL A 51 1.91 20.34 4.24
CA VAL A 51 1.56 21.13 3.05
C VAL A 51 1.33 20.22 1.86
N ARG A 52 2.23 19.26 1.64
CA ARG A 52 2.09 18.26 0.58
C ARG A 52 0.82 17.43 0.78
N MET A 53 0.55 16.99 2.02
CA MET A 53 -0.66 16.23 2.35
C MET A 53 -1.94 17.06 2.20
N ALA A 54 -1.92 18.35 2.51
CA ALA A 54 -3.05 19.24 2.26
C ALA A 54 -3.35 19.36 0.76
N ALA A 55 -2.33 19.52 -0.08
CA ALA A 55 -2.50 19.52 -1.53
C ALA A 55 -3.02 18.16 -2.04
N GLY A 56 -2.50 17.05 -1.49
CA GLY A 56 -2.98 15.71 -1.78
C GLY A 56 -4.45 15.48 -1.41
N ARG A 57 -4.91 16.02 -0.26
CA ARG A 57 -6.34 15.97 0.13
C ARG A 57 -7.21 16.75 -0.84
N ALA A 58 -6.81 17.98 -1.18
CA ALA A 58 -7.50 18.79 -2.17
C ALA A 58 -7.60 18.08 -3.53
N LEU A 59 -6.52 17.40 -3.96
CA LEU A 59 -6.51 16.57 -5.16
C LEU A 59 -7.49 15.39 -5.08
N ALA A 60 -7.50 14.65 -3.98
CA ALA A 60 -8.39 13.51 -3.79
C ALA A 60 -9.88 13.93 -3.78
N GLU A 61 -10.19 15.08 -3.17
CA GLU A 61 -11.53 15.67 -3.15
C GLU A 61 -12.05 16.00 -4.54
N THR A 62 -11.17 16.33 -5.49
CA THR A 62 -11.59 16.60 -6.88
C THR A 62 -12.19 15.38 -7.58
N GLN A 63 -11.85 14.16 -7.13
CA GLN A 63 -12.16 12.90 -7.82
C GLN A 63 -11.73 12.88 -9.31
N HIS A 64 -10.83 13.79 -9.71
CA HIS A 64 -10.46 13.97 -11.10
C HIS A 64 -9.46 12.88 -11.54
N PRO A 65 -9.59 12.30 -12.75
CA PRO A 65 -8.67 11.26 -13.24
C PRO A 65 -7.19 11.67 -13.21
N THR A 66 -6.87 12.95 -13.48
CA THR A 66 -5.49 13.45 -13.40
C THR A 66 -4.97 13.53 -11.96
N ALA A 67 -5.82 13.84 -10.98
CA ALA A 67 -5.44 13.78 -9.56
C ALA A 67 -5.14 12.34 -9.16
N LEU A 68 -5.97 11.39 -9.57
CA LEU A 68 -5.73 9.96 -9.34
C LEU A 68 -4.40 9.51 -9.93
N ASN A 69 -4.10 9.91 -11.17
CA ASN A 69 -2.84 9.56 -11.83
C ASN A 69 -1.63 10.12 -11.05
N ALA A 70 -1.69 11.39 -10.63
CA ALA A 70 -0.60 12.00 -9.85
C ALA A 70 -0.37 11.30 -8.50
N LEU A 71 -1.44 10.99 -7.75
CA LEU A 71 -1.36 10.24 -6.50
C LEU A 71 -0.78 8.83 -6.74
N SER A 72 -1.20 8.17 -7.82
CA SER A 72 -0.76 6.82 -8.21
C SER A 72 0.72 6.79 -8.60
N GLU A 73 1.20 7.82 -9.32
CA GLU A 73 2.61 7.95 -9.68
C GLU A 73 3.49 8.06 -8.46
N THR A 74 3.15 8.93 -7.50
CA THR A 74 3.89 9.07 -6.23
C THR A 74 3.97 7.77 -5.44
N VAL A 75 2.87 7.04 -5.34
CA VAL A 75 2.80 5.75 -4.63
C VAL A 75 3.57 4.68 -5.39
N GLY A 76 3.48 4.69 -6.72
CA GLY A 76 4.18 3.78 -7.61
C GLY A 76 5.68 4.07 -7.69
N GLU A 77 6.14 5.29 -7.46
CA GLU A 77 7.56 5.59 -7.34
C GLU A 77 8.03 5.20 -5.94
N ALA A 78 8.23 3.89 -5.71
CA ALA A 78 8.85 3.30 -4.52
C ALA A 78 10.30 3.80 -4.27
N ALA A 79 10.74 4.86 -4.94
CA ALA A 79 11.99 5.59 -4.77
C ALA A 79 11.97 6.53 -3.54
N ALA A 80 10.81 6.92 -3.03
CA ALA A 80 10.76 7.81 -1.87
C ALA A 80 11.08 7.03 -0.58
N LEU A 81 12.21 7.38 0.05
CA LEU A 81 12.61 6.96 1.40
C LEU A 81 11.67 7.48 2.51
N ASP A 82 10.51 8.05 2.16
CA ASP A 82 9.51 8.57 3.08
C ASP A 82 8.27 7.66 3.08
N VAL A 83 8.35 6.60 3.88
CA VAL A 83 7.25 5.65 4.10
C VAL A 83 6.01 6.35 4.66
N SER A 84 6.17 7.42 5.44
CA SER A 84 5.05 8.17 6.02
C SER A 84 4.27 8.90 4.93
N PHE A 85 4.96 9.49 3.96
CA PHE A 85 4.32 10.10 2.80
C PHE A 85 3.62 9.08 1.93
N MET A 86 4.25 7.92 1.65
CA MET A 86 3.60 6.84 0.90
C MET A 86 2.32 6.34 1.57
N ILE A 87 2.31 6.17 2.89
CA ILE A 87 1.11 5.77 3.63
C ILE A 87 0.01 6.82 3.47
N GLY A 88 0.34 8.11 3.66
CA GLY A 88 -0.60 9.20 3.44
C GLY A 88 -1.17 9.20 2.02
N SER A 89 -0.34 8.97 1.01
CA SER A 89 -0.77 8.88 -0.38
C SER A 89 -1.69 7.68 -0.66
N ILE A 90 -1.46 6.52 -0.02
CA ILE A 90 -2.37 5.37 -0.09
C ILE A 90 -3.73 5.71 0.53
N GLU A 91 -3.76 6.44 1.64
CA GLU A 91 -5.01 6.92 2.25
C GLU A 91 -5.77 7.88 1.33
N LEU A 92 -5.07 8.71 0.57
CA LEU A 92 -5.66 9.59 -0.45
C LEU A 92 -6.23 8.79 -1.63
N LEU A 93 -5.49 7.78 -2.13
CA LEU A 93 -5.99 6.87 -3.17
C LEU A 93 -7.26 6.12 -2.74
N ALA A 94 -7.36 5.76 -1.45
CA ALA A 94 -8.54 5.07 -0.90
C ALA A 94 -9.84 5.90 -1.00
N GLN A 95 -9.74 7.20 -1.24
CA GLN A 95 -10.91 8.06 -1.45
C GLN A 95 -11.57 7.87 -2.83
N PHE A 96 -10.85 7.30 -3.81
CA PHE A 96 -11.36 7.00 -5.14
C PHE A 96 -12.07 5.64 -5.16
N ARG A 97 -13.13 5.51 -4.36
CA ARG A 97 -13.77 4.23 -4.01
C ARG A 97 -14.28 3.43 -5.21
N ASP A 98 -14.74 4.11 -6.25
CA ASP A 98 -15.35 3.50 -7.43
C ASP A 98 -14.38 3.40 -8.61
N ASP A 99 -13.12 3.84 -8.45
CA ASP A 99 -12.11 3.79 -9.50
C ASP A 99 -11.13 2.62 -9.29
N PRO A 100 -11.18 1.56 -10.11
CA PRO A 100 -10.33 0.38 -9.94
C PRO A 100 -8.83 0.71 -10.04
N ARG A 101 -8.47 1.83 -10.72
CA ARG A 101 -7.07 2.25 -10.84
C ARG A 101 -6.44 2.59 -9.49
N ALA A 102 -7.24 2.97 -8.49
CA ALA A 102 -6.74 3.20 -7.13
C ALA A 102 -6.23 1.89 -6.50
N ALA A 103 -7.00 0.80 -6.62
CA ALA A 103 -6.57 -0.51 -6.14
C ALA A 103 -5.34 -1.02 -6.91
N ASP A 104 -5.33 -0.86 -8.24
CA ASP A 104 -4.18 -1.24 -9.08
C ASP A 104 -2.91 -0.47 -8.67
N ALA A 105 -3.02 0.83 -8.38
CA ALA A 105 -1.90 1.65 -7.92
C ALA A 105 -1.37 1.16 -6.56
N MET A 106 -2.23 0.82 -5.61
CA MET A 106 -1.83 0.27 -4.31
C MET A 106 -1.10 -1.07 -4.44
N VAL A 107 -1.60 -1.98 -5.30
CA VAL A 107 -0.96 -3.27 -5.58
C VAL A 107 0.42 -3.07 -6.23
N ASN A 108 0.51 -2.16 -7.21
CA ASN A 108 1.77 -1.83 -7.86
C ASN A 108 2.79 -1.22 -6.88
N ALA A 109 2.34 -0.39 -5.93
CA ALA A 109 3.18 0.14 -4.87
C ALA A 109 3.80 -0.99 -4.04
N MET A 110 2.94 -1.92 -3.59
CA MET A 110 3.36 -3.04 -2.76
C MET A 110 4.39 -3.90 -3.48
N ASN A 111 4.14 -4.25 -4.76
CA ASN A 111 5.07 -5.04 -5.57
C ASN A 111 6.45 -4.38 -5.66
N LYS A 112 6.52 -3.07 -5.88
CA LYS A 112 7.80 -2.35 -5.97
C LYS A 112 8.51 -2.25 -4.62
N VAL A 113 7.77 -2.09 -3.52
CA VAL A 113 8.34 -2.12 -2.16
C VAL A 113 8.91 -3.51 -1.85
N GLU A 114 8.21 -4.58 -2.22
CA GLU A 114 8.68 -5.96 -2.06
C GLU A 114 9.93 -6.24 -2.90
N GLU A 115 9.99 -5.81 -4.16
CA GLU A 115 11.19 -5.94 -5.00
C GLU A 115 12.43 -5.28 -4.38
N LYS A 116 12.26 -4.07 -3.84
CA LYS A 116 13.34 -3.34 -3.15
C LYS A 116 13.73 -3.99 -1.83
N THR A 117 12.75 -4.41 -1.04
CA THR A 117 12.97 -5.08 0.24
C THR A 117 13.69 -6.40 0.04
N ASN A 118 13.29 -7.19 -0.96
CA ASN A 118 13.97 -8.43 -1.33
C ASN A 118 15.41 -8.17 -1.80
N SER A 119 15.62 -7.13 -2.61
CA SER A 119 16.97 -6.73 -3.05
C SER A 119 17.88 -6.36 -1.86
N LEU A 120 17.33 -5.64 -0.88
CA LEU A 120 18.02 -5.30 0.36
C LEU A 120 18.33 -6.55 1.20
N GLN A 121 17.34 -7.44 1.40
CA GLN A 121 17.51 -8.70 2.12
C GLN A 121 18.59 -9.58 1.48
N LEU A 122 18.60 -9.70 0.15
CA LEU A 122 19.62 -10.45 -0.57
C LEU A 122 21.02 -9.86 -0.35
N ALA A 123 21.14 -8.53 -0.39
CA ALA A 123 22.41 -7.85 -0.11
C ALA A 123 22.88 -8.07 1.34
N LEU A 124 21.96 -8.02 2.32
CA LEU A 124 22.26 -8.29 3.73
C LEU A 124 22.77 -9.72 3.93
N VAL A 125 22.02 -10.73 3.47
CA VAL A 125 22.41 -12.14 3.60
C VAL A 125 23.76 -12.41 2.94
N LYS A 126 23.98 -11.90 1.71
CA LYS A 126 25.25 -12.07 0.99
C LYS A 126 26.44 -11.48 1.74
N ASN A 127 26.26 -10.35 2.42
CA ASN A 127 27.35 -9.68 3.13
C ASN A 127 27.53 -10.18 4.57
N LEU A 128 26.49 -10.70 5.23
CA LEU A 128 26.62 -11.38 6.52
C LEU A 128 27.59 -12.55 6.45
N ASN A 129 27.65 -13.26 5.32
CA ASN A 129 28.61 -14.35 5.07
C ASN A 129 30.09 -13.92 5.13
N LYS A 130 30.39 -12.61 5.19
CA LYS A 130 31.75 -12.05 5.33
C LYS A 130 32.10 -11.68 6.78
N VAL A 131 31.14 -11.72 7.70
CA VAL A 131 31.34 -11.43 9.13
C VAL A 131 31.93 -12.65 9.84
N ARG A 132 32.38 -12.56 11.10
CA ARG A 132 32.89 -13.72 11.85
C ARG A 132 31.77 -14.77 12.06
N THR A 133 32.04 -16.05 11.77
CA THR A 133 31.06 -17.15 11.71
C THR A 133 30.12 -17.28 12.91
N LYS A 134 30.62 -17.10 14.14
CA LYS A 134 29.78 -17.17 15.34
C LYS A 134 28.69 -16.08 15.36
N ASP A 135 29.00 -14.91 14.83
CA ASP A 135 28.08 -13.77 14.77
C ASP A 135 27.13 -13.90 13.55
N GLN A 136 27.51 -14.67 12.52
CA GLN A 136 26.67 -14.93 11.35
C GLN A 136 25.44 -15.78 11.68
N VAL A 137 25.61 -16.85 12.46
CA VAL A 137 24.53 -17.81 12.73
C VAL A 137 23.36 -17.11 13.43
N LEU A 138 23.65 -16.32 14.46
CA LEU A 138 22.62 -15.57 15.19
C LEU A 138 21.98 -14.50 14.30
N ALA A 139 22.78 -13.70 13.58
CA ALA A 139 22.24 -12.66 12.71
C ALA A 139 21.37 -13.20 11.57
N LEU A 140 21.72 -14.36 11.01
CA LEU A 140 20.92 -15.01 9.96
C LEU A 140 19.64 -15.63 10.54
N LEU A 141 19.68 -16.19 11.75
CA LEU A 141 18.50 -16.69 12.45
C LEU A 141 17.52 -15.54 12.76
N ASP A 142 18.02 -14.43 13.32
CA ASP A 142 17.21 -13.24 13.60
C ASP A 142 16.54 -12.69 12.34
N LEU A 143 17.30 -12.60 11.23
CA LEU A 143 16.77 -12.13 9.95
C LEU A 143 15.69 -13.08 9.39
N TYR A 144 15.89 -14.39 9.54
CA TYR A 144 14.90 -15.40 9.17
C TYR A 144 13.61 -15.25 9.99
N GLU A 145 13.72 -15.10 11.32
CA GLU A 145 12.57 -14.95 12.21
C GLU A 145 11.77 -13.67 11.90
N VAL A 146 12.46 -12.54 11.67
CA VAL A 146 11.82 -11.28 11.27
C VAL A 146 11.07 -11.43 9.95
N SER A 147 11.71 -12.02 8.94
CA SER A 147 11.09 -12.23 7.63
C SER A 147 9.86 -13.14 7.72
N ARG A 148 9.98 -14.28 8.42
CA ARG A 148 8.89 -15.22 8.63
C ARG A 148 7.73 -14.61 9.41
N SER A 149 8.03 -13.81 10.45
CA SER A 149 7.02 -13.11 11.25
C SER A 149 6.24 -12.09 10.42
N ASN A 150 6.95 -11.29 9.62
CA ASN A 150 6.33 -10.29 8.74
C ASN A 150 5.45 -10.96 7.67
N PHE A 151 5.93 -12.01 7.01
CA PHE A 151 5.15 -12.78 6.04
C PHE A 151 3.84 -13.30 6.65
N ASN A 152 3.91 -13.93 7.83
CA ASN A 152 2.73 -14.44 8.52
C ASN A 152 1.75 -13.32 8.92
N ARG A 153 2.25 -12.14 9.30
CA ARG A 153 1.42 -10.98 9.65
C ARG A 153 0.66 -10.47 8.42
N THR A 154 1.33 -10.38 7.27
CA THR A 154 0.71 -9.97 6.01
C THR A 154 -0.33 -10.99 5.56
N GLU A 155 0.00 -12.29 5.59
CA GLU A 155 -0.91 -13.36 5.19
C GLU A 155 -2.17 -13.41 6.06
N LYS A 156 -2.02 -13.20 7.38
CA LYS A 156 -3.16 -13.09 8.30
C LYS A 156 -4.05 -11.89 7.95
N LEU A 157 -3.46 -10.71 7.73
CA LEU A 157 -4.21 -9.50 7.40
C LEU A 157 -4.97 -9.66 6.07
N LEU A 158 -4.35 -10.25 5.05
CA LEU A 158 -5.00 -10.54 3.77
C LEU A 158 -6.19 -11.48 3.96
N THR A 159 -6.00 -12.56 4.73
CA THR A 159 -7.08 -13.52 5.05
C THR A 159 -8.26 -12.83 5.74
N GLU A 160 -7.99 -11.98 6.73
CA GLU A 160 -9.03 -11.25 7.46
C GLU A 160 -9.73 -10.20 6.58
N THR A 161 -8.97 -9.50 5.74
CA THR A 161 -9.50 -8.50 4.79
C THR A 161 -10.40 -9.15 3.75
N LEU A 162 -9.99 -10.28 3.17
CA LEU A 162 -10.82 -11.09 2.26
C LEU A 162 -12.14 -11.49 2.93
N GLY A 163 -12.09 -11.94 4.19
CA GLY A 163 -13.29 -12.28 4.94
C GLY A 163 -14.23 -11.10 5.17
N ALA A 164 -13.69 -9.90 5.38
CA ALA A 164 -14.47 -8.68 5.60
C ALA A 164 -15.19 -8.17 4.34
N LEU A 165 -14.76 -8.55 3.13
CA LEU A 165 -15.40 -8.12 1.88
C LEU A 165 -16.83 -8.67 1.71
N GLY A 166 -17.17 -9.79 2.36
CA GLY A 166 -18.53 -10.36 2.35
C GLY A 166 -19.03 -10.93 1.01
N THR A 167 -18.31 -10.72 -0.11
CA THR A 167 -18.66 -11.24 -1.46
C THR A 167 -18.35 -12.73 -1.63
N ASP A 168 -19.13 -13.45 -2.43
CA ASP A 168 -18.91 -14.87 -2.79
C ASP A 168 -17.62 -15.12 -3.56
N GLU A 169 -17.07 -14.10 -4.18
CA GLU A 169 -15.81 -14.16 -4.92
C GLU A 169 -14.60 -14.52 -4.04
N VAL A 170 -14.66 -14.24 -2.73
CA VAL A 170 -13.55 -14.59 -1.81
C VAL A 170 -13.54 -16.07 -1.39
N VAL A 171 -14.63 -16.81 -1.62
CA VAL A 171 -14.79 -18.19 -1.14
C VAL A 171 -13.69 -19.12 -1.71
N PRO A 172 -13.42 -19.17 -3.02
CA PRO A 172 -12.37 -20.03 -3.56
C PRO A 172 -10.98 -19.69 -3.01
N ILE A 173 -10.72 -18.41 -2.73
CA ILE A 173 -9.43 -17.92 -2.22
C ILE A 173 -9.24 -18.37 -0.77
N LEU A 174 -10.24 -18.14 0.08
CA LEU A 174 -10.22 -18.55 1.48
C LEU A 174 -10.14 -20.08 1.62
N THR A 175 -10.82 -20.83 0.74
CA THR A 175 -10.71 -22.29 0.69
C THR A 175 -9.30 -22.74 0.34
N LYS A 176 -8.64 -22.07 -0.62
CA LYS A 176 -7.24 -22.34 -0.95
C LYS A 176 -6.32 -22.07 0.25
N ILE A 177 -6.47 -20.93 0.92
CA ILE A 177 -5.68 -20.58 2.11
C ILE A 177 -5.88 -21.62 3.22
N SER A 178 -7.12 -22.08 3.44
CA SER A 178 -7.43 -23.04 4.50
C SER A 178 -6.79 -24.42 4.32
N ARG A 179 -6.43 -24.78 3.09
CA ARG A 179 -5.91 -26.11 2.72
C ARG A 179 -4.44 -26.10 2.29
N ASP A 180 -3.78 -24.94 2.38
CA ASP A 180 -2.39 -24.81 1.95
C ASP A 180 -1.45 -25.20 3.11
N PRO A 181 -0.69 -26.30 3.01
CA PRO A 181 0.17 -26.77 4.10
C PRO A 181 1.35 -25.84 4.40
N PHE A 182 1.63 -24.86 3.55
CA PHE A 182 2.68 -23.87 3.78
C PHE A 182 2.18 -22.65 4.58
N VAL A 183 0.87 -22.49 4.68
CA VAL A 183 0.20 -21.46 5.50
C VAL A 183 0.18 -21.91 6.95
N LYS A 184 0.46 -20.97 7.87
CA LYS A 184 0.45 -21.28 9.31
C LYS A 184 -0.93 -21.77 9.76
N LEU A 185 -0.99 -22.87 10.53
CA LEU A 185 -2.25 -23.47 11.02
C LEU A 185 -3.25 -22.44 11.61
N GLY A 186 -2.77 -21.46 12.38
CA GLY A 186 -3.63 -20.41 12.93
C GLY A 186 -4.32 -19.53 11.87
N ILE A 187 -3.69 -19.32 10.72
CA ILE A 187 -4.26 -18.59 9.58
C ILE A 187 -5.22 -19.49 8.80
N ARG A 188 -4.87 -20.76 8.57
CA ARG A 188 -5.78 -21.77 7.98
C ARG A 188 -7.09 -21.87 8.76
N ASN A 189 -7.00 -22.02 10.08
CA ASN A 189 -8.14 -22.06 10.98
C ASN A 189 -8.97 -20.78 10.93
N ARG A 190 -8.32 -19.61 10.80
CA ARG A 190 -9.01 -18.33 10.64
C ARG A 190 -9.80 -18.27 9.33
N ALA A 191 -9.22 -18.75 8.23
CA ALA A 191 -9.92 -18.83 6.94
C ALA A 191 -11.17 -19.73 7.02
N LEU A 192 -11.07 -20.88 7.70
CA LEU A 192 -12.22 -21.77 7.94
C LEU A 192 -13.28 -21.14 8.83
N GLU A 193 -12.89 -20.41 9.88
CA GLU A 193 -13.84 -19.68 10.73
C GLU A 193 -14.63 -18.65 9.91
N ILE A 194 -13.96 -17.92 9.02
CA ILE A 194 -14.57 -16.94 8.12
C ILE A 194 -15.55 -17.63 7.16
N LEU A 195 -15.11 -18.72 6.49
CA LEU A 195 -15.94 -19.49 5.58
C LEU A 195 -17.18 -20.08 6.28
N GLY A 196 -17.01 -20.63 7.48
CA GLY A 196 -18.10 -21.26 8.23
C GLY A 196 -19.15 -20.28 8.73
N LYS A 197 -18.75 -19.05 9.08
CA LYS A 197 -19.69 -17.96 9.37
C LYS A 197 -20.51 -17.55 8.16
N LYS A 198 -19.93 -17.69 6.97
CA LYS A 198 -20.58 -17.32 5.72
C LYS A 198 -21.55 -18.39 5.23
N ASP A 199 -21.08 -19.63 5.17
CA ASP A 199 -21.87 -20.80 4.81
C ASP A 199 -21.27 -22.06 5.47
N PRO A 200 -21.94 -22.63 6.49
CA PRO A 200 -21.47 -23.84 7.18
C PRO A 200 -21.25 -25.05 6.26
N SER A 201 -21.92 -25.12 5.11
CA SER A 201 -21.74 -26.22 4.16
C SER A 201 -20.39 -26.20 3.43
N GLN A 202 -19.78 -25.01 3.31
CA GLN A 202 -18.47 -24.81 2.65
C GLN A 202 -17.30 -25.41 3.44
N VAL A 203 -17.47 -25.62 4.75
CA VAL A 203 -16.37 -25.97 5.67
C VAL A 203 -16.43 -27.41 6.18
N ALA A 204 -17.53 -28.14 5.93
CA ALA A 204 -17.71 -29.50 6.43
C ALA A 204 -16.60 -30.47 5.96
N GLY A 205 -16.20 -30.37 4.68
CA GLY A 205 -15.11 -31.19 4.12
C GLY A 205 -13.74 -30.84 4.71
N ALA A 206 -13.44 -29.56 4.85
CA ALA A 206 -12.16 -29.11 5.42
C ALA A 206 -12.04 -29.40 6.92
N PHE A 207 -13.14 -29.35 7.68
CA PHE A 207 -13.14 -29.81 9.07
C PHE A 207 -12.94 -31.31 9.20
N ALA A 208 -13.49 -32.12 8.29
CA ALA A 208 -13.23 -33.56 8.27
C ALA A 208 -11.76 -33.89 7.96
N GLU A 209 -11.13 -33.14 7.06
CA GLU A 209 -9.69 -33.23 6.76
C GLU A 209 -8.85 -32.90 8.01
N LEU A 210 -9.10 -31.76 8.68
CA LEU A 210 -8.40 -31.36 9.90
C LEU A 210 -8.60 -32.32 11.09
N LEU A 211 -9.77 -32.95 11.20
CA LEU A 211 -10.02 -33.97 12.23
C LEU A 211 -9.25 -35.27 11.96
N GLY A 212 -8.96 -35.56 10.70
CA GLY A 212 -8.17 -36.72 10.26
C GLY A 212 -6.66 -36.50 10.42
N ASP A 213 -6.18 -35.29 10.17
CA ASP A 213 -4.80 -34.86 10.42
C ASP A 213 -4.77 -33.37 10.82
N PRO A 214 -4.53 -33.04 12.10
CA PRO A 214 -4.52 -31.66 12.59
C PRO A 214 -3.46 -30.76 11.95
N GLU A 215 -2.46 -31.33 11.28
CA GLU A 215 -1.39 -30.61 10.60
C GLU A 215 -1.62 -30.46 9.08
N THR A 216 -2.59 -31.18 8.48
CA THR A 216 -3.05 -30.93 7.09
C THR A 216 -3.64 -29.53 6.91
#